data_AF-A0A370JWK8-F1
#
_entry.id   AF-A0A370JWK8-F1
#
_cell.length_a   1.000
_cell.length_b   1.000
_cell.length_c   1.000
_cell.angle_alpha   90.00
_cell.angle_beta   90.00
_cell.angle_gamma   90.00
#
_symmetry.space_group_name_H-M   'P 1'
#
loop_
_entity.id
_entity.type
_entity.pdbx_description
1 polymer ?
#
loop_
_entity_poly.entity_id
_entity_poly.type
_entity_poly.pdbx_seq_one_letter_code
_entity_poly.pdbx_strand_id
1 'polypeptide(L)'
;MKRVLLRGKPFAEPLPEGFLYHGQSVFTTLRAEGGRPLWPEEHLFRLRRHAEALGLPYPGDEAFWEDLKALLAGFPEAPCLRLRLTVGEGVWLSEARPYAPPPQAFYREGVRVALTPYRVHPDLARYKTGNYLPYHLALRAAQEQGAFEGLLLDAQGHVVDGSRTSPLLYREGVLYLLEGGLEGITREKVAEAARELGLKVERAFLRPEALSGTLLLAGSGVGLVPVGSPPEEIQPLLERFRPGPCLDARRPPA
;
A
#
# COMPACT_ATOMS: atom_id res chain seq x y z
N MET A 1 -23.41 -17.18 27.36
CA MET A 1 -22.07 -16.67 27.71
C MET A 1 -21.05 -17.40 26.84
N LYS A 2 -20.36 -16.68 25.93
CA LYS A 2 -19.31 -17.27 25.07
C LYS A 2 -18.11 -17.63 25.95
N ARG A 3 -17.51 -18.81 25.76
CA ARG A 3 -16.25 -19.23 26.39
C ARG A 3 -15.21 -19.41 25.30
N VAL A 4 -14.10 -18.70 25.40
CA VAL A 4 -13.02 -18.74 24.40
C VAL A 4 -11.77 -19.30 25.05
N LEU A 5 -11.10 -20.22 24.34
CA LEU A 5 -9.80 -20.75 24.73
C LEU A 5 -8.78 -20.39 23.65
N LEU A 6 -7.63 -19.84 24.03
CA LEU A 6 -6.48 -19.65 23.16
C LEU A 6 -5.38 -20.63 23.58
N ARG A 7 -5.03 -21.56 22.68
CA ARG A 7 -4.05 -22.64 22.97
C ARG A 7 -4.40 -23.44 24.23
N GLY A 8 -5.68 -23.78 24.38
CA GLY A 8 -6.21 -24.57 25.50
C GLY A 8 -6.40 -23.82 26.81
N LYS A 9 -6.12 -22.51 26.89
CA LYS A 9 -6.28 -21.69 28.10
C LYS A 9 -7.42 -20.68 27.95
N PRO A 10 -8.20 -20.38 29.02
CA PRO A 10 -9.19 -19.32 29.00
C PRO A 10 -8.63 -18.00 28.45
N PHE A 11 -9.36 -17.38 27.53
CA PHE A 11 -8.94 -16.18 26.83
C PHE A 11 -10.06 -15.14 26.83
N ALA A 12 -9.73 -13.92 27.24
CA ALA A 12 -10.58 -12.75 27.10
C ALA A 12 -10.21 -12.05 25.79
N GLU A 13 -11.14 -12.00 24.85
CA GLU A 13 -10.92 -11.37 23.54
C GLU A 13 -10.76 -9.85 23.74
N PRO A 14 -9.61 -9.25 23.36
CA PRO A 14 -9.37 -7.82 23.57
C PRO A 14 -10.04 -6.95 22.49
N LEU A 15 -10.55 -7.56 21.43
CA LEU A 15 -11.15 -6.89 20.28
C LEU A 15 -12.46 -7.58 19.89
N PRO A 16 -13.38 -6.86 19.22
CA PRO A 16 -14.66 -7.41 18.79
C PRO A 16 -14.54 -8.60 17.85
N GLU A 17 -15.53 -9.50 17.92
CA GLU A 17 -15.58 -10.74 17.14
C GLU A 17 -15.44 -10.50 15.63
N GLY A 18 -16.18 -9.52 15.10
CA GLY A 18 -16.14 -9.17 13.68
C GLY A 18 -14.74 -8.74 13.20
N PHE A 19 -14.02 -8.00 14.03
CA PHE A 19 -12.65 -7.59 13.73
C PHE A 19 -11.71 -8.80 13.70
N LEU A 20 -11.80 -9.69 14.71
CA LEU A 20 -10.90 -10.83 14.88
C LEU A 20 -11.12 -11.95 13.86
N TYR A 21 -12.38 -12.33 13.63
CA TYR A 21 -12.69 -13.55 12.86
C TYR A 21 -13.16 -13.28 11.43
N HIS A 22 -13.71 -12.10 11.15
CA HIS A 22 -14.28 -11.79 9.84
C HIS A 22 -13.47 -10.77 9.05
N GLY A 23 -12.43 -10.19 9.64
CA GLY A 23 -11.64 -9.13 9.01
C GLY A 23 -12.44 -7.84 8.79
N GLN A 24 -13.54 -7.63 9.53
CA GLN A 24 -14.42 -6.45 9.41
C GLN A 24 -13.70 -5.18 9.86
N SER A 25 -12.87 -4.68 8.97
CA SER A 25 -12.01 -3.53 9.19
C SER A 25 -11.59 -2.91 7.86
N VAL A 26 -11.26 -1.63 7.91
CA VAL A 26 -10.52 -0.92 6.87
C VAL A 26 -9.24 -0.38 7.46
N PHE A 27 -8.21 -0.21 6.63
CA PHE A 27 -6.94 0.33 7.10
C PHE A 27 -6.28 1.21 6.07
N THR A 28 -5.33 2.01 6.53
CA THR A 28 -4.40 2.75 5.68
C THR A 28 -2.98 2.58 6.24
N THR A 29 -1.97 2.72 5.39
CA THR A 29 -0.57 2.63 5.80
C THR A 29 0.19 3.74 5.13
N LEU A 30 0.88 4.56 5.92
CA LEU A 30 1.58 5.75 5.48
C LEU A 30 3.01 5.75 6.02
N ARG A 31 3.87 6.50 5.35
CA ARG A 31 5.28 6.64 5.72
C ARG A 31 5.48 8.02 6.33
N ALA A 32 6.23 8.10 7.42
CA ALA A 32 6.75 9.37 7.91
C ALA A 32 8.24 9.45 7.65
N GLU A 33 8.71 10.63 7.24
CA GLU A 33 10.12 10.93 6.96
C GLU A 33 10.54 12.13 7.82
N GLY A 34 11.55 11.94 8.69
CA GLY A 34 11.99 12.98 9.63
C GLY A 34 10.86 13.49 10.52
N GLY A 35 10.02 12.59 11.04
CA GLY A 35 8.88 12.94 11.89
C GLY A 35 7.66 13.51 11.15
N ARG A 36 7.68 13.63 9.82
CA ARG A 36 6.55 14.16 9.04
C ARG A 36 5.84 13.05 8.27
N PRO A 37 4.57 12.72 8.61
CA PRO A 37 3.74 11.83 7.80
C PRO A 37 3.56 12.37 6.38
N LEU A 38 3.66 11.50 5.37
CA LEU A 38 3.40 11.84 3.98
C LEU A 38 1.92 11.64 3.64
N TRP A 39 1.31 12.68 3.07
CA TRP A 39 -0.08 12.72 2.62
C TRP A 39 -1.11 12.29 3.69
N PRO A 40 -0.98 12.72 4.96
CA PRO A 40 -1.85 12.24 6.03
C PRO A 40 -3.32 12.60 5.78
N GLU A 41 -3.61 13.77 5.20
CA GLU A 41 -4.97 14.19 4.86
C GLU A 41 -5.62 13.25 3.84
N GLU A 42 -4.90 12.89 2.76
CA GLU A 42 -5.39 11.93 1.77
C GLU A 42 -5.58 10.53 2.35
N HIS A 43 -4.68 10.13 3.27
CA HIS A 43 -4.76 8.86 3.95
C HIS A 43 -5.97 8.75 4.88
N LEU A 44 -6.29 9.82 5.64
CA LEU A 44 -7.47 9.90 6.52
C LEU A 44 -8.76 10.00 5.71
N PHE A 45 -8.78 10.84 4.66
CA PHE A 45 -9.91 10.96 3.76
C PHE A 45 -10.30 9.61 3.14
N ARG A 46 -9.32 8.85 2.63
CA ARG A 46 -9.58 7.52 2.08
C ARG A 46 -10.01 6.53 3.16
N LEU A 47 -9.43 6.59 4.36
CA LEU A 47 -9.80 5.71 5.47
C LEU A 47 -11.27 5.93 5.87
N ARG A 48 -11.70 7.19 6.01
CA ARG A 48 -13.10 7.56 6.25
C ARG A 48 -14.01 7.03 5.14
N ARG A 49 -13.70 7.32 3.88
CA ARG A 49 -14.51 6.85 2.74
C ARG A 49 -14.66 5.34 2.69
N HIS A 50 -13.60 4.59 3.00
CA HIS A 50 -13.67 3.13 3.05
C HIS A 50 -14.50 2.62 4.23
N ALA A 51 -14.39 3.26 5.40
CA ALA A 51 -15.19 2.91 6.58
C ALA A 51 -16.68 3.15 6.31
N GLU A 52 -17.04 4.33 5.82
CA GLU A 52 -18.41 4.70 5.47
C GLU A 52 -19.03 3.75 4.43
N ALA A 53 -18.28 3.43 3.37
CA ALA A 53 -18.75 2.54 2.32
C ALA A 53 -19.04 1.11 2.81
N LEU A 54 -18.40 0.69 3.90
CA LEU A 54 -18.57 -0.64 4.50
C LEU A 54 -19.39 -0.60 5.80
N GLY A 55 -20.01 0.54 6.13
CA GLY A 55 -20.85 0.70 7.31
C GLY A 55 -20.09 0.61 8.64
N LEU A 56 -18.79 0.89 8.67
CA LEU A 56 -17.98 0.90 9.89
C LEU A 56 -17.99 2.30 10.52
N PRO A 57 -18.26 2.44 11.82
CA PRO A 57 -18.19 3.72 12.53
C PRO A 57 -16.79 4.34 12.45
N TYR A 58 -16.69 5.56 11.93
CA TYR A 58 -15.44 6.31 11.85
C TYR A 58 -15.28 7.22 13.09
N PRO A 59 -14.13 7.18 13.81
CA PRO A 59 -13.96 7.87 15.09
C PRO A 59 -13.81 9.41 14.97
N GLY A 60 -13.67 9.94 13.75
CA GLY A 60 -13.29 11.34 13.51
C GLY A 60 -11.80 11.46 13.17
N ASP A 61 -11.42 12.53 12.48
CA ASP A 61 -10.02 12.72 12.07
C ASP A 61 -9.16 13.15 13.27
N GLU A 62 -9.75 13.90 14.20
CA GLU A 62 -9.12 14.40 15.42
C GLU A 62 -8.51 13.26 16.25
N ALA A 63 -9.23 12.14 16.40
CA ALA A 63 -8.75 10.96 17.11
C ALA A 63 -7.46 10.41 16.48
N PHE A 64 -7.42 10.31 15.15
CA PHE A 64 -6.21 9.85 14.46
C PHE A 64 -5.08 10.88 14.46
N TRP A 65 -5.39 12.18 14.46
CA TRP A 65 -4.37 13.23 14.59
C TRP A 65 -3.68 13.19 15.96
N GLU A 66 -4.45 12.98 17.03
CA GLU A 66 -3.91 12.80 18.39
C GLU A 66 -3.03 11.55 18.48
N ASP A 67 -3.50 10.42 17.94
CA ASP A 67 -2.73 9.18 17.89
C ASP A 67 -1.43 9.35 17.10
N LEU A 68 -1.48 9.97 15.92
CA LEU A 68 -0.30 10.23 15.09
C LEU A 68 0.73 11.08 15.85
N LYS A 69 0.28 12.13 16.55
CA LYS A 69 1.15 12.96 17.39
C LYS A 69 1.83 12.15 18.49
N ALA A 70 1.07 11.31 19.19
CA ALA A 70 1.59 10.45 20.25
C ALA A 70 2.60 9.42 19.70
N LEU A 71 2.27 8.78 18.57
CA LEU A 71 3.14 7.82 17.90
C LEU A 71 4.46 8.46 17.46
N LEU A 72 4.43 9.63 16.83
CA LEU A 72 5.65 10.33 16.38
C LEU A 72 6.53 10.72 17.56
N ALA A 73 5.94 11.20 18.66
CA ALA A 73 6.66 11.53 19.89
C ALA A 73 7.34 10.31 20.55
N GLY A 74 6.82 9.10 20.32
CA GLY A 74 7.42 7.84 20.78
C GLY A 74 8.67 7.39 20.02
N PHE A 75 8.98 8.03 18.88
CA PHE A 75 10.12 7.67 18.01
C PHE A 75 10.89 8.91 17.51
N PRO A 76 11.42 9.77 18.42
CA PRO A 76 12.02 11.06 18.03
C PRO A 76 13.26 10.91 17.14
N GLU A 77 14.04 9.85 17.33
CA GLU A 77 15.29 9.60 16.59
C GLU A 77 15.09 8.70 15.35
N ALA A 78 13.87 8.22 15.09
CA ALA A 78 13.64 7.34 13.95
C ALA A 78 13.67 8.16 12.66
N PRO A 79 14.57 7.85 11.70
CA PRO A 79 14.66 8.63 10.46
C PRO A 79 13.38 8.50 9.64
N CYS A 80 12.78 7.31 9.64
CA CYS A 80 11.51 7.05 9.01
C CYS A 80 10.67 6.04 9.79
N LEU A 81 9.35 6.20 9.70
CA LEU A 81 8.38 5.31 10.31
C LEU A 81 7.39 4.77 9.29
N ARG A 82 6.95 3.54 9.52
CA ARG A 82 5.74 3.00 8.92
C ARG A 82 4.62 3.14 9.94
N LEU A 83 3.62 3.92 9.58
CA LEU A 83 2.41 4.15 10.35
C LEU A 83 1.26 3.34 9.74
N ARG A 84 0.39 2.77 10.57
CA ARG A 84 -0.85 2.12 10.12
C ARG A 84 -1.98 2.54 11.02
N LEU A 85 -3.08 2.94 10.38
CA LEU A 85 -4.34 3.30 11.02
C LEU A 85 -5.39 2.29 10.56
N THR A 86 -6.19 1.77 11.49
CA THR A 86 -7.21 0.75 11.22
C THR A 86 -8.51 1.14 11.91
N VAL A 87 -9.63 0.99 11.21
CA VAL A 87 -10.99 1.21 11.72
C VAL A 87 -11.75 -0.10 11.62
N GLY A 88 -12.51 -0.42 12.67
CA GLY A 88 -13.49 -1.51 12.69
C GLY A 88 -14.64 -1.16 13.64
N GLU A 89 -15.65 -2.02 13.74
CA GLU A 89 -16.75 -1.83 14.69
C GLU A 89 -16.22 -1.70 16.13
N GLY A 90 -16.38 -0.54 16.76
CA GLY A 90 -15.85 -0.27 18.10
C GLY A 90 -14.30 -0.30 18.21
N VAL A 91 -13.58 -0.18 17.07
CA VAL A 91 -12.12 -0.22 17.03
C VAL A 91 -11.57 0.95 16.23
N TRP A 92 -10.68 1.73 16.83
CA TRP A 92 -9.69 2.55 16.14
C TRP A 92 -8.31 2.14 16.66
N LEU A 93 -7.40 1.81 15.75
CA LEU A 93 -6.08 1.31 16.08
C LEU A 93 -5.03 2.03 15.27
N SER A 94 -4.08 2.62 15.97
CA SER A 94 -2.96 3.37 15.42
C SER A 94 -1.65 2.73 15.87
N GLU A 95 -0.79 2.34 14.92
CA GLU A 95 0.52 1.77 15.20
C GLU A 95 1.63 2.48 14.42
N ALA A 96 2.82 2.52 15.02
CA ALA A 96 4.06 2.97 14.39
C ALA A 96 5.16 1.94 14.60
N ARG A 97 6.03 1.80 13.60
CA ARG A 97 7.28 1.05 13.73
C ARG A 97 8.37 1.66 12.85
N PRO A 98 9.66 1.42 13.15
CA PRO A 98 10.76 1.82 12.27
C PRO A 98 10.54 1.31 10.84
N TYR A 99 10.74 2.20 9.87
CA TYR A 99 10.63 1.85 8.45
C TYR A 99 11.96 1.27 7.95
N ALA A 100 11.87 0.12 7.29
CA ALA A 100 12.99 -0.47 6.56
C ALA A 100 12.79 -0.22 5.06
N PRO A 101 13.61 0.65 4.43
CA PRO A 101 13.48 0.91 3.00
C PRO A 101 13.86 -0.32 2.16
N PRO A 102 13.26 -0.50 0.96
CA PRO A 102 13.79 -1.42 -0.04
C PRO A 102 15.24 -1.08 -0.41
N PRO A 103 16.07 -2.05 -0.83
CA PRO A 103 17.43 -1.78 -1.28
C PRO A 103 17.50 -0.68 -2.35
N GLN A 104 18.51 0.19 -2.28
CA GLN A 104 18.68 1.28 -3.24
C GLN A 104 18.77 0.77 -4.69
N ALA A 105 19.37 -0.40 -4.89
CA ALA A 105 19.45 -1.06 -6.19
C ALA A 105 18.08 -1.27 -6.85
N PHE A 106 17.00 -1.50 -6.08
CA PHE A 106 15.66 -1.71 -6.65
C PHE A 106 15.14 -0.50 -7.42
N TYR A 107 15.58 0.71 -7.06
CA TYR A 107 15.17 1.94 -7.74
C TYR A 107 15.98 2.22 -9.02
N ARG A 108 17.12 1.52 -9.21
CA ARG A 108 18.01 1.68 -10.37
C ARG A 108 17.90 0.51 -11.35
N GLU A 109 17.95 -0.70 -10.82
CA GLU A 109 17.97 -1.95 -11.58
C GLU A 109 16.55 -2.52 -11.77
N GLY A 110 15.61 -2.07 -10.95
CA GLY A 110 14.25 -2.56 -10.90
C GLY A 110 14.09 -3.87 -10.14
N VAL A 111 12.85 -4.32 -10.07
CA VAL A 111 12.46 -5.56 -9.40
C VAL A 111 11.80 -6.52 -10.38
N ARG A 112 11.61 -7.77 -9.95
CA ARG A 112 10.79 -8.76 -10.66
C ARG A 112 9.39 -8.82 -10.07
N VAL A 113 8.41 -9.08 -10.92
CA VAL A 113 7.02 -9.36 -10.50
C VAL A 113 6.61 -10.74 -10.97
N ALA A 114 5.65 -11.36 -10.29
CA ALA A 114 5.02 -12.59 -10.73
C ALA A 114 3.53 -12.32 -11.01
N LEU A 115 3.04 -12.72 -12.17
CA LEU A 115 1.60 -12.80 -12.39
C LEU A 115 1.06 -14.01 -11.63
N THR A 116 0.07 -13.81 -10.77
CA THR A 116 -0.46 -14.87 -9.91
C THR A 116 -1.89 -15.26 -10.32
N PRO A 117 -2.37 -16.47 -9.97
CA PRO A 117 -3.74 -16.87 -10.27
C PRO A 117 -4.78 -16.26 -9.32
N TYR A 118 -4.34 -15.51 -8.31
CA TYR A 118 -5.22 -14.93 -7.29
C TYR A 118 -5.98 -13.73 -7.83
N ARG A 119 -7.22 -13.59 -7.34
CA ARG A 119 -8.13 -12.54 -7.74
C ARG A 119 -8.48 -11.64 -6.58
N VAL A 120 -8.71 -10.37 -6.88
CA VAL A 120 -9.36 -9.45 -5.96
C VAL A 120 -10.84 -9.82 -5.80
N HIS A 121 -11.44 -9.48 -4.66
CA HIS A 121 -12.87 -9.68 -4.47
C HIS A 121 -13.64 -8.61 -5.27
N PRO A 122 -14.66 -8.97 -6.08
CA PRO A 122 -15.34 -8.04 -6.98
C PRO A 122 -15.93 -6.82 -6.26
N ASP A 123 -16.48 -7.02 -5.07
CA ASP A 123 -17.09 -5.92 -4.31
C ASP A 123 -16.11 -5.16 -3.40
N LEU A 124 -14.95 -5.75 -3.08
CA LEU A 124 -14.04 -5.19 -2.07
C LEU A 124 -12.73 -4.65 -2.65
N ALA A 125 -12.40 -4.93 -3.92
CA ALA A 125 -11.12 -4.58 -4.55
C ALA A 125 -10.75 -3.08 -4.41
N ARG A 126 -11.76 -2.21 -4.50
CA ARG A 126 -11.57 -0.75 -4.38
C ARG A 126 -11.29 -0.27 -2.96
N TYR A 127 -11.53 -1.10 -1.95
CA TYR A 127 -11.40 -0.75 -0.54
C TYR A 127 -10.20 -1.45 0.10
N LYS A 128 -9.55 -0.76 1.03
CA LYS A 128 -8.38 -1.28 1.76
C LYS A 128 -8.83 -1.98 3.04
N THR A 129 -9.29 -3.23 2.92
CA THR A 129 -9.96 -3.98 3.99
C THR A 129 -9.06 -4.97 4.72
N GLY A 130 -9.50 -5.45 5.88
CA GLY A 130 -8.90 -6.59 6.60
C GLY A 130 -9.00 -7.92 5.85
N ASN A 131 -9.85 -8.03 4.82
CA ASN A 131 -10.04 -9.23 4.00
C ASN A 131 -8.91 -9.36 2.96
N TYR A 132 -7.69 -9.43 3.46
CA TYR A 132 -6.45 -9.24 2.71
C TYR A 132 -5.76 -10.55 2.31
N LEU A 133 -6.40 -11.70 2.57
CA LEU A 133 -5.81 -13.02 2.32
C LEU A 133 -5.42 -13.24 0.83
N PRO A 134 -6.21 -12.84 -0.19
CA PRO A 134 -5.79 -12.99 -1.59
C PRO A 134 -4.47 -12.28 -1.90
N TYR A 135 -4.28 -11.07 -1.36
CA TYR A 135 -3.05 -10.30 -1.49
C TYR A 135 -1.87 -10.95 -0.76
N HIS A 136 -2.10 -11.53 0.41
CA HIS A 136 -1.08 -12.28 1.14
C HIS A 136 -0.62 -13.52 0.36
N LEU A 137 -1.56 -14.28 -0.21
CA LEU A 137 -1.27 -15.44 -1.03
C LEU A 137 -0.53 -15.08 -2.33
N ALA A 138 -0.92 -13.98 -2.98
CA ALA A 138 -0.22 -13.46 -4.15
C ALA A 138 1.23 -13.07 -3.84
N LEU A 139 1.48 -12.38 -2.71
CA LEU A 139 2.83 -12.04 -2.28
C LEU A 139 3.68 -13.29 -2.06
N ARG A 140 3.13 -14.27 -1.35
CA ARG A 140 3.82 -15.52 -1.05
C ARG A 140 4.20 -16.27 -2.33
N ALA A 141 3.26 -16.43 -3.27
CA ALA A 141 3.52 -17.10 -4.54
C ALA A 141 4.58 -16.36 -5.38
N ALA A 142 4.62 -15.03 -5.32
CA ALA A 142 5.68 -14.24 -5.96
C ALA A 142 7.04 -14.46 -5.28
N GLN A 143 7.08 -14.47 -3.95
CA GLN A 143 8.30 -14.71 -3.18
C GLN A 143 8.89 -16.11 -3.43
N GLU A 144 8.04 -17.12 -3.57
CA GLU A 144 8.44 -18.50 -3.95
C GLU A 144 9.11 -18.54 -5.34
N GLN A 145 8.83 -17.57 -6.21
CA GLN A 145 9.48 -17.39 -7.52
C GLN A 145 10.65 -16.38 -7.48
N GLY A 146 10.99 -15.87 -6.30
CA GLY A 146 12.00 -14.83 -6.10
C GLY A 146 11.61 -13.47 -6.68
N ALA A 147 10.31 -13.21 -6.87
CA ALA A 147 9.77 -11.92 -7.27
C ALA A 147 9.47 -11.03 -6.05
N PHE A 148 9.54 -9.72 -6.26
CA PHE A 148 9.29 -8.71 -5.24
C PHE A 148 7.80 -8.51 -4.94
N GLU A 149 6.97 -8.67 -5.98
CA GLU A 149 5.54 -8.41 -5.90
C GLU A 149 4.74 -9.42 -6.73
N GLY A 150 3.57 -9.80 -6.22
CA GLY A 150 2.58 -10.62 -6.93
C GLY A 150 1.48 -9.74 -7.50
N LEU A 151 1.22 -9.86 -8.81
CA LEU A 151 0.11 -9.20 -9.49
C LEU A 151 -1.17 -10.02 -9.35
N LEU A 152 -2.29 -9.33 -9.11
CA LEU A 152 -3.62 -9.88 -8.94
C LEU A 152 -4.51 -9.54 -10.14
N LEU A 153 -5.45 -10.44 -10.41
CA LEU A 153 -6.42 -10.30 -11.48
C LEU A 153 -7.82 -9.90 -10.95
N ASP A 154 -8.65 -9.33 -11.81
CA ASP A 154 -10.10 -9.29 -11.59
C ASP A 154 -10.80 -10.55 -12.15
N ALA A 155 -12.13 -10.56 -12.11
CA ALA A 155 -12.94 -11.66 -12.66
C ALA A 155 -12.89 -11.74 -14.19
N GLN A 156 -12.56 -10.63 -14.88
CA GLN A 156 -12.47 -10.52 -16.34
C GLN A 156 -11.06 -10.80 -16.88
N GLY A 157 -10.09 -11.06 -16.00
CA GLY A 157 -8.71 -11.37 -16.32
C GLY A 157 -7.83 -10.15 -16.58
N HIS A 158 -8.24 -8.96 -16.15
CA HIS A 158 -7.35 -7.79 -16.15
C HIS A 158 -6.39 -7.82 -14.97
N VAL A 159 -5.19 -7.27 -15.14
CA VAL A 159 -4.27 -7.00 -14.04
C VAL A 159 -4.71 -5.71 -13.36
N VAL A 160 -5.02 -5.80 -12.07
CA VAL A 160 -5.71 -4.70 -11.36
C VAL A 160 -4.99 -4.20 -10.11
N ASP A 161 -4.16 -5.04 -9.49
CA ASP A 161 -3.42 -4.68 -8.28
C ASP A 161 -2.12 -5.49 -8.19
N GLY A 162 -1.16 -4.96 -7.43
CA GLY A 162 -0.10 -5.74 -6.80
C GLY A 162 -0.53 -6.12 -5.39
N SER A 163 0.18 -7.06 -4.77
CA SER A 163 -0.15 -7.50 -3.41
C SER A 163 -0.22 -6.33 -2.43
N ARG A 164 0.70 -5.37 -2.52
CA ARG A 164 0.77 -4.20 -1.62
C ARG A 164 1.13 -2.89 -2.33
N THR A 165 1.19 -2.92 -3.65
CA THR A 165 1.50 -1.78 -4.52
C THR A 165 0.46 -1.70 -5.64
N SER A 166 0.26 -0.51 -6.18
CA SER A 166 -0.58 -0.30 -7.35
C SER A 166 0.30 -0.36 -8.60
N PRO A 167 -0.02 -1.20 -9.60
CA PRO A 167 0.74 -1.29 -10.83
C PRO A 167 0.38 -0.13 -11.78
N LEU A 168 1.38 0.40 -12.46
CA LEU A 168 1.28 1.35 -13.56
C LEU A 168 2.07 0.79 -14.75
N LEU A 169 1.73 1.22 -15.97
CA LEU A 169 2.48 0.87 -17.17
C LEU A 169 2.91 2.15 -17.87
N TYR A 170 4.21 2.29 -18.13
CA TYR A 170 4.74 3.33 -19.01
C TYR A 170 4.98 2.73 -20.40
N ARG A 171 4.41 3.35 -21.43
CA ARG A 171 4.62 2.99 -22.84
C ARG A 171 4.53 4.23 -23.71
N GLU A 172 5.61 4.52 -24.44
CA GLU A 172 5.65 5.56 -25.49
C GLU A 172 5.13 6.94 -25.02
N GLY A 173 5.64 7.43 -23.89
CA GLY A 173 5.25 8.74 -23.33
C GLY A 173 3.89 8.77 -22.61
N VAL A 174 3.21 7.63 -22.51
CA VAL A 174 1.94 7.49 -21.78
C VAL A 174 2.14 6.66 -20.52
N LEU A 175 1.70 7.19 -19.39
CA LEU A 175 1.61 6.49 -18.11
C LEU A 175 0.16 6.01 -17.88
N TYR A 176 -0.06 4.71 -17.97
CA TYR A 176 -1.34 4.06 -17.71
C TYR A 176 -1.45 3.68 -16.23
N LEU A 177 -2.53 4.11 -15.59
CA LEU A 177 -2.96 3.64 -14.28
C LEU A 177 -3.89 2.45 -14.51
N LEU A 178 -3.48 1.27 -14.02
CA LEU A 178 -4.29 0.05 -14.18
C LEU A 178 -5.52 0.14 -13.27
N GLU A 179 -6.70 -0.02 -13.85
CA GLU A 179 -8.00 0.08 -13.17
C GLU A 179 -8.47 -1.26 -12.59
N GLY A 180 -9.45 -1.21 -11.68
CA GLY A 180 -10.11 -2.39 -11.11
C GLY A 180 -9.63 -2.81 -9.70
N GLY A 181 -8.53 -2.23 -9.22
CA GLY A 181 -7.98 -2.45 -7.87
C GLY A 181 -8.17 -1.25 -6.94
N LEU A 182 -7.29 -1.15 -5.95
CA LEU A 182 -7.27 -0.02 -5.01
C LEU A 182 -6.83 1.28 -5.68
N GLU A 183 -7.53 2.38 -5.39
CA GLU A 183 -7.06 3.74 -5.68
C GLU A 183 -5.93 4.13 -4.72
N GLY A 184 -4.70 3.77 -5.12
CA GLY A 184 -3.49 4.00 -4.35
C GLY A 184 -3.12 5.49 -4.31
N ILE A 185 -3.00 6.08 -3.12
CA ILE A 185 -2.58 7.50 -2.97
C ILE A 185 -1.26 7.77 -3.69
N THR A 186 -0.25 6.91 -3.54
CA THR A 186 1.03 7.07 -4.26
C THR A 186 0.88 6.97 -5.77
N ARG A 187 -0.04 6.15 -6.27
CA ARG A 187 -0.34 6.06 -7.72
C ARG A 187 -0.87 7.39 -8.23
N GLU A 188 -1.81 8.01 -7.50
CA GLU A 188 -2.37 9.31 -7.87
C GLU A 188 -1.32 10.44 -7.78
N LYS A 189 -0.47 10.44 -6.76
CA LYS A 189 0.65 11.41 -6.68
C LYS A 189 1.66 11.25 -7.79
N VAL A 190 1.96 10.02 -8.21
CA VAL A 190 2.82 9.74 -9.37
C VAL A 190 2.15 10.25 -10.65
N ALA A 191 0.83 10.05 -10.80
CA ALA A 191 0.07 10.58 -11.93
C ALA A 191 0.06 12.12 -11.98
N GLU A 192 -0.10 12.80 -10.84
CA GLU A 192 0.04 14.26 -10.73
C GLU A 192 1.42 14.72 -11.22
N ALA A 193 2.49 14.13 -10.67
CA ALA A 193 3.86 14.46 -11.05
C ALA A 193 4.17 14.14 -12.54
N ALA A 194 3.60 13.07 -13.08
CA ALA A 194 3.77 12.72 -14.49
C ALA A 194 3.17 13.79 -15.42
N ARG A 195 2.00 14.33 -15.07
CA ARG A 195 1.39 15.45 -15.83
C ARG A 195 2.22 16.73 -15.74
N GLU A 196 2.79 17.02 -14.57
CA GLU A 196 3.70 18.17 -14.39
C GLU A 196 4.94 18.06 -15.29
N LEU A 197 5.41 16.84 -15.57
CA LEU A 197 6.52 16.55 -16.48
C LEU A 197 6.11 16.48 -17.97
N GLY A 198 4.83 16.75 -18.29
CA GLY A 198 4.33 16.73 -19.66
C GLY A 198 4.01 15.32 -20.21
N LEU A 199 4.01 14.28 -19.37
CA LEU A 199 3.58 12.95 -19.78
C LEU A 199 2.05 12.88 -19.89
N LYS A 200 1.57 12.09 -20.85
CA LYS A 200 0.15 11.74 -20.92
C LYS A 200 -0.15 10.72 -19.83
N VAL A 201 -1.26 10.91 -19.11
CA VAL A 201 -1.72 9.95 -18.09
C VAL A 201 -3.10 9.43 -18.46
N GLU A 202 -3.24 8.11 -18.55
CA GLU A 202 -4.49 7.44 -18.87
C GLU A 202 -4.86 6.40 -17.82
N ARG A 203 -6.14 6.04 -17.74
CA ARG A 203 -6.67 4.97 -16.90
C ARG A 203 -7.15 3.85 -17.82
N ALA A 204 -6.76 2.61 -17.55
CA ALA A 204 -7.07 1.50 -18.45
C ALA A 204 -7.23 0.17 -17.71
N PHE A 205 -8.16 -0.66 -18.20
CA PHE A 205 -8.19 -2.09 -17.89
C PHE A 205 -7.27 -2.82 -18.87
N LEU A 206 -6.21 -3.45 -18.37
CA LEU A 206 -5.22 -4.14 -19.20
C LEU A 206 -5.14 -5.62 -18.83
N ARG A 207 -5.21 -6.48 -19.84
CA ARG A 207 -4.90 -7.91 -19.69
C ARG A 207 -3.38 -8.13 -19.68
N PRO A 208 -2.89 -9.25 -19.14
CA PRO A 208 -1.46 -9.57 -19.11
C PRO A 208 -0.75 -9.40 -20.45
N GLU A 209 -1.38 -9.79 -21.55
CA GLU A 209 -0.79 -9.76 -22.90
C GLU A 209 -0.62 -8.31 -23.42
N ALA A 210 -1.34 -7.35 -22.84
CA ALA A 210 -1.28 -5.93 -23.19
C ALA A 210 -0.25 -5.14 -22.37
N LEU A 211 0.44 -5.79 -21.42
CA LEU A 211 1.49 -5.17 -20.58
C LEU A 211 2.83 -5.07 -21.32
N SER A 212 2.80 -4.55 -22.55
CA SER A 212 4.01 -4.15 -23.28
C SER A 212 4.47 -2.77 -22.80
N GLY A 213 5.74 -2.65 -22.39
CA GLY A 213 6.33 -1.42 -21.84
C GLY A 213 7.01 -1.65 -20.49
N THR A 214 7.22 -0.57 -19.75
CA THR A 214 7.84 -0.62 -18.41
C THR A 214 6.76 -0.61 -17.35
N LEU A 215 6.61 -1.73 -16.64
CA LEU A 215 5.77 -1.77 -15.44
C LEU A 215 6.44 -1.01 -14.29
N LEU A 216 5.61 -0.34 -13.49
CA LEU A 216 6.01 0.40 -12.31
C LEU A 216 5.10 0.01 -11.15
N LEU A 217 5.62 0.05 -9.93
CA LEU A 217 4.89 -0.29 -8.71
C LEU A 217 4.90 0.93 -7.78
N ALA A 218 3.72 1.48 -7.50
CA ALA A 218 3.56 2.62 -6.61
C ALA A 218 2.96 2.19 -5.26
N GLY A 219 3.45 2.75 -4.15
CA GLY A 219 2.81 2.55 -2.85
C GLY A 219 3.51 3.27 -1.70
N SER A 220 2.77 3.58 -0.63
CA SER A 220 3.29 4.36 0.50
C SER A 220 4.49 3.70 1.19
N GLY A 221 4.65 2.38 1.07
CA GLY A 221 5.78 1.64 1.62
C GLY A 221 7.00 1.53 0.69
N VAL A 222 6.91 1.97 -0.56
CA VAL A 222 7.99 1.79 -1.55
C VAL A 222 8.27 3.05 -2.37
N GLY A 223 7.36 4.01 -2.42
CA GLY A 223 7.47 5.12 -3.38
C GLY A 223 7.03 4.66 -4.77
N LEU A 224 7.92 4.80 -5.75
CA LEU A 224 7.77 4.27 -7.11
C LEU A 224 8.99 3.38 -7.42
N VAL A 225 8.74 2.13 -7.81
CA VAL A 225 9.78 1.14 -8.11
C VAL A 225 9.54 0.58 -9.52
N PRO A 226 10.54 0.52 -10.40
CA PRO A 226 10.39 -0.05 -11.74
C PRO A 226 10.48 -1.58 -11.74
N VAL A 227 9.83 -2.20 -12.71
CA VAL A 227 9.97 -3.62 -13.02
C VAL A 227 10.97 -3.77 -14.15
N GLY A 228 12.14 -4.34 -13.83
CA GLY A 228 13.31 -4.26 -14.70
C GLY A 228 13.88 -2.83 -14.83
N SER A 229 14.83 -2.67 -15.75
CA SER A 229 15.50 -1.38 -15.95
C SER A 229 14.54 -0.32 -16.51
N PRO A 230 14.40 0.85 -15.85
CA PRO A 230 13.53 1.91 -16.33
C PRO A 230 14.15 2.69 -17.49
N PRO A 231 13.34 3.23 -18.41
CA PRO A 231 13.81 4.17 -19.42
C PRO A 231 14.10 5.55 -18.81
N GLU A 232 14.93 6.36 -19.47
CA GLU A 232 15.40 7.65 -18.94
C GLU A 232 14.25 8.66 -18.72
N GLU A 233 13.21 8.60 -19.54
CA GLU A 233 12.07 9.52 -19.52
C GLU A 233 11.30 9.49 -18.19
N ILE A 234 11.34 8.37 -17.47
CA ILE A 234 10.64 8.22 -16.17
C ILE A 234 11.58 8.34 -14.97
N GLN A 235 12.89 8.56 -15.17
CA GLN A 235 13.83 8.74 -14.06
C GLN A 235 13.45 9.89 -13.11
N PRO A 236 12.99 11.05 -13.59
CA PRO A 236 12.56 12.13 -12.70
C PRO A 236 11.43 11.72 -11.75
N LEU A 237 10.53 10.82 -12.18
CA LEU A 237 9.48 10.27 -11.31
C LEU A 237 10.07 9.34 -10.25
N LEU A 238 10.96 8.43 -10.66
CA LEU A 238 11.60 7.49 -9.75
C LEU A 238 12.40 8.21 -8.66
N GLU A 239 13.14 9.27 -9.02
CA GLU A 239 13.88 10.10 -8.08
C GLU A 239 12.97 10.83 -7.10
N ARG A 240 11.87 11.41 -7.60
CA ARG A 240 10.90 12.16 -6.76
C ARG A 240 10.21 11.28 -5.72
N PHE A 241 9.90 10.03 -6.06
CA PHE A 241 9.14 9.13 -5.18
C PHE A 241 9.99 8.12 -4.42
N ARG A 242 11.30 8.03 -4.70
CA ARG A 242 12.24 7.23 -3.90
C ARG A 242 12.19 7.72 -2.43
N PRO A 243 12.21 6.81 -1.43
CA PRO A 243 12.26 7.17 -0.01
C PRO A 243 13.69 7.61 0.37
N GLY A 244 14.18 8.70 -0.24
CA GLY A 244 15.55 9.22 -0.12
C GLY A 244 16.00 9.41 1.32
N PRO A 245 15.28 10.22 2.13
CA PRO A 245 15.63 10.45 3.54
C PRO A 245 15.75 9.16 4.36
N CYS A 246 14.97 8.13 4.02
CA CYS A 246 15.02 6.84 4.70
C CYS A 246 16.20 5.97 4.27
N LEU A 247 16.60 6.07 3.00
CA LEU A 247 17.71 5.32 2.42
C LEU A 247 19.06 5.89 2.82
N ASP A 248 19.12 7.21 2.97
CA ASP A 248 20.36 7.94 3.23
C ASP A 248 20.61 8.13 4.75
N ALA A 249 19.61 7.83 5.58
CA ALA A 249 19.77 7.77 7.02
C ALA A 249 20.66 6.58 7.41
N ARG A 250 21.81 6.87 8.03
CA ARG A 250 22.70 5.84 8.60
C ARG A 250 21.86 4.94 9.52
N ARG A 251 21.94 3.61 9.32
CA ARG A 251 21.36 2.65 10.26
C ARG A 251 21.80 3.02 11.68
N PRO A 252 20.89 3.20 12.66
CA PRO A 252 21.33 3.22 14.05
C PRO A 252 22.05 1.91 14.35
N PRO A 253 23.12 1.92 15.17
CA PRO A 253 23.81 0.70 15.57
C PRO A 253 22.82 -0.25 16.25
N ALA A 254 22.96 -1.54 15.93
CA ALA A 254 22.15 -2.63 16.46
C ALA A 254 22.35 -2.81 17.97
#